data_AF-A0A3B3Z849-F1
#
_entry.id   AF-A0A3B3Z849-F1
#
_cell.length_a   1.000
_cell.length_b   1.000
_cell.length_c   1.000
_cell.angle_alpha   90.00
_cell.angle_beta   90.00
_cell.angle_gamma   90.00
#
_symmetry.space_group_name_H-M   'P 1'
#
loop_
_entity.id
_entity.type
_entity.pdbx_description
1 polymer ?
#
loop_
_entity_poly.entity_id
_entity_poly.type
_entity_poly.pdbx_seq_one_letter_code
_entity_poly.pdbx_strand_id
1 'polypeptide(L)'
;MPKVYVCAKKESKCTLLTEHTEGFGGDTVLDYRWVVSRQMRFEGGFQGRCNKLVDGCYSFWQAGLLPLLHRAFCKEGSSALSEQRWMFEQQALQEYILLCCQNPSGGLVDKPGKARDFYHTCYCLSGLSIAQHFGNLLSHHELILGKEDNRLVRRLGSFNMCVEFLVTSIIVQLCPSVYRIKTSTSNSKLTIHVFLIKKFKCSVQF
;
A
#
# COMPACT_ATOMS: atom_id res chain seq x y z
N MET A 1 16.90 -16.50 27.25
CA MET A 1 16.60 -15.53 26.16
C MET A 1 15.16 -15.10 26.33
N PRO A 2 14.86 -13.81 26.60
CA PRO A 2 13.50 -13.41 26.92
C PRO A 2 12.64 -13.48 25.66
N LYS A 3 11.56 -14.25 25.75
CA LYS A 3 10.51 -14.35 24.73
C LYS A 3 9.74 -13.03 24.78
N VAL A 4 9.94 -12.16 23.80
CA VAL A 4 9.13 -10.94 23.65
C VAL A 4 7.77 -11.37 23.11
N TYR A 5 6.80 -11.53 24.01
CA TYR A 5 5.38 -11.62 23.67
C TYR A 5 4.74 -10.26 23.93
N VAL A 6 4.51 -9.48 22.86
CA VAL A 6 3.66 -8.27 22.82
C VAL A 6 3.11 -8.24 21.38
N CYS A 7 1.81 -8.16 21.07
CA CYS A 7 0.78 -7.33 21.67
C CYS A 7 -0.58 -8.07 21.69
N ALA A 8 -1.21 -8.12 22.86
CA ALA A 8 -2.65 -8.27 22.99
C ALA A 8 -3.25 -6.87 23.20
N LYS A 9 -4.09 -6.38 22.28
CA LYS A 9 -5.16 -5.44 22.61
C LYS A 9 -6.27 -5.41 21.56
N LYS A 10 -7.44 -5.87 22.03
CA LYS A 10 -8.79 -5.29 21.93
C LYS A 10 -9.37 -5.02 20.52
N GLU A 11 -10.40 -5.82 20.21
CA GLU A 11 -11.55 -5.53 19.34
C GLU A 11 -11.40 -4.31 18.42
N SER A 12 -10.79 -4.53 17.27
CA SER A 12 -10.78 -3.55 16.19
C SER A 12 -12.17 -3.47 15.54
N LYS A 13 -12.67 -2.23 15.44
CA LYS A 13 -13.91 -1.78 14.80
C LYS A 13 -13.96 -2.06 13.28
N CYS A 14 -13.54 -3.22 12.81
CA CYS A 14 -13.78 -3.65 11.42
C CYS A 14 -15.15 -4.34 11.27
N THR A 15 -16.14 -3.93 12.06
CA THR A 15 -17.53 -4.43 12.01
C THR A 15 -18.46 -3.43 11.31
N LEU A 16 -18.01 -2.20 11.04
CA LEU A 16 -18.90 -1.11 10.58
C LEU A 16 -19.33 -1.17 9.11
N LEU A 17 -18.79 -2.08 8.30
CA LEU A 17 -19.20 -2.24 6.89
C LEU A 17 -20.12 -3.45 6.65
N THR A 18 -20.46 -4.24 7.67
CA THR A 18 -21.39 -5.36 7.48
C THR A 18 -22.86 -4.92 7.47
N GLU A 19 -23.19 -3.73 7.96
CA GLU A 19 -24.59 -3.29 8.17
C GLU A 19 -25.08 -2.29 7.12
N HIS A 20 -24.20 -1.70 6.30
CA HIS A 20 -24.54 -0.71 5.27
C HIS A 20 -24.19 -1.18 3.85
N THR A 21 -24.66 -2.37 3.47
CA THR A 21 -24.42 -2.92 2.11
C THR A 21 -25.60 -2.76 1.17
N GLU A 22 -26.67 -2.09 1.60
CA GLU A 22 -27.80 -1.73 0.74
C GLU A 22 -27.38 -0.60 -0.22
N GLY A 23 -26.81 -0.96 -1.37
CA GLY A 23 -26.48 0.01 -2.43
C GLY A 23 -25.25 -0.31 -3.29
N PHE A 24 -24.42 -1.28 -2.90
CA PHE A 24 -23.21 -1.64 -3.65
C PHE A 24 -23.45 -2.83 -4.58
N GLY A 25 -22.70 -2.90 -5.67
CA GLY A 25 -22.64 -4.12 -6.49
C GLY A 25 -22.23 -5.32 -5.63
N GLY A 26 -23.06 -6.37 -5.62
CA GLY A 26 -22.92 -7.52 -4.70
C GLY A 26 -21.52 -8.15 -4.71
N ASP A 27 -20.87 -8.19 -5.85
CA ASP A 27 -19.54 -8.80 -6.01
C ASP A 27 -18.43 -7.99 -5.32
N THR A 28 -18.42 -6.65 -5.43
CA THR A 28 -17.40 -5.78 -4.80
C THR A 28 -17.42 -5.89 -3.28
N VAL A 29 -18.61 -6.04 -2.70
CA VAL A 29 -18.79 -6.23 -1.25
C VAL A 29 -18.25 -7.59 -0.80
N LEU A 30 -18.48 -8.64 -1.59
CA LEU A 30 -17.97 -9.98 -1.30
C LEU A 30 -16.44 -10.02 -1.36
N ASP A 31 -15.84 -9.38 -2.37
CA ASP A 31 -14.38 -9.25 -2.52
C ASP A 31 -13.75 -8.51 -1.33
N TYR A 32 -14.38 -7.40 -0.90
CA TYR A 32 -13.97 -6.67 0.29
C TYR A 32 -13.97 -7.55 1.55
N ARG A 33 -15.09 -8.22 1.82
CA ARG A 33 -15.21 -9.11 3.01
C ARG A 33 -14.18 -10.23 2.96
N TRP A 34 -13.92 -10.78 1.78
CA TRP A 34 -12.92 -11.81 1.59
C TRP A 34 -11.51 -11.30 1.92
N VAL A 35 -11.07 -10.17 1.33
CA VAL A 35 -9.72 -9.62 1.55
C VAL A 35 -9.51 -9.26 3.02
N VAL A 36 -10.45 -8.57 3.66
CA VAL A 36 -10.27 -8.17 5.07
C VAL A 36 -10.16 -9.39 5.99
N SER A 37 -10.90 -10.45 5.70
CA SER A 37 -10.80 -11.72 6.44
C SER A 37 -9.48 -12.49 6.19
N ARG A 38 -8.57 -11.96 5.37
CA ARG A 38 -7.20 -12.45 5.22
C ARG A 38 -6.22 -11.80 6.21
N GLN A 39 -6.58 -10.70 6.87
CA GLN A 39 -5.73 -10.16 7.93
C GLN A 39 -5.83 -11.03 9.18
N MET A 40 -4.68 -11.44 9.68
CA MET A 40 -4.58 -12.36 10.82
C MET A 40 -4.77 -11.58 12.12
N ARG A 41 -5.73 -12.01 12.94
CA ARG A 41 -6.13 -11.30 14.18
C ARG A 41 -5.02 -11.24 15.22
N PHE A 42 -4.13 -12.23 15.25
CA PHE A 42 -3.06 -12.32 16.24
C PHE A 42 -1.76 -11.74 15.69
N GLU A 43 -1.35 -12.18 14.49
CA GLU A 43 -0.06 -11.78 13.90
C GLU A 43 -0.09 -10.38 13.30
N GLY A 44 -1.25 -9.85 12.89
CA GLY A 44 -1.40 -8.55 12.23
C GLY A 44 -1.09 -8.54 10.73
N GLY A 45 -0.29 -9.50 10.25
CA GLY A 45 -0.01 -9.74 8.83
C GLY A 45 -1.17 -10.39 8.07
N PHE A 46 -0.94 -10.72 6.80
CA PHE A 46 -1.96 -11.33 5.93
C PHE A 46 -1.61 -12.79 5.56
N GLN A 47 -2.64 -13.63 5.40
CA GLN A 47 -2.53 -14.93 4.74
C GLN A 47 -3.02 -14.83 3.29
N GLY A 48 -2.48 -15.65 2.39
CA GLY A 48 -2.88 -15.62 0.98
C GLY A 48 -4.27 -16.22 0.71
N ARG A 49 -4.66 -17.22 1.52
CA ARG A 49 -5.87 -18.02 1.38
C ARG A 49 -6.35 -18.43 2.76
N CYS A 50 -7.64 -18.77 2.89
CA CYS A 50 -8.23 -19.25 4.14
C CYS A 50 -7.45 -20.45 4.71
N ASN A 51 -7.30 -20.49 6.03
CA ASN A 51 -6.67 -21.57 6.78
C ASN A 51 -5.21 -21.82 6.38
N LYS A 52 -4.49 -20.77 5.96
CA LYS A 52 -3.04 -20.83 5.69
C LYS A 52 -2.31 -19.91 6.66
N LEU A 53 -1.00 -20.03 6.69
CA LEU A 53 -0.17 -19.22 7.56
C LEU A 53 -0.07 -17.79 7.03
N VAL A 54 0.21 -16.87 7.94
CA VAL A 54 0.65 -15.51 7.63
C VAL A 54 1.93 -15.54 6.78
N ASP A 55 2.09 -14.57 5.87
CA ASP A 55 3.30 -14.37 5.09
C ASP A 55 3.48 -12.88 4.72
N GLY A 56 4.70 -12.37 4.93
CA GLY A 56 5.10 -10.99 4.70
C GLY A 56 4.78 -10.47 3.30
N CYS A 57 4.85 -11.29 2.24
CA CYS A 57 4.57 -10.80 0.89
C CYS A 57 3.08 -10.45 0.68
N TYR A 58 2.17 -11.07 1.43
CA TYR A 58 0.75 -10.73 1.38
C TYR A 58 0.43 -9.36 1.99
N SER A 59 1.38 -8.73 2.67
CA SER A 59 1.29 -7.33 3.06
C SER A 59 1.04 -6.40 1.87
N PHE A 60 1.55 -6.74 0.68
CA PHE A 60 1.19 -6.02 -0.54
C PHE A 60 0.02 -6.65 -1.27
N TRP A 61 0.07 -7.96 -1.52
CA TRP A 61 -0.93 -8.61 -2.38
C TRP A 61 -2.35 -8.56 -1.84
N GLN A 62 -2.53 -8.57 -0.52
CA GLN A 62 -3.85 -8.44 0.11
C GLN A 62 -4.15 -6.98 0.45
N ALA A 63 -3.28 -6.30 1.20
CA ALA A 63 -3.56 -4.93 1.64
C ALA A 63 -3.62 -3.93 0.46
N GLY A 64 -2.93 -4.20 -0.64
CA GLY A 64 -2.94 -3.36 -1.84
C GLY A 64 -4.25 -3.39 -2.63
N LEU A 65 -5.11 -4.38 -2.40
CA LEU A 65 -6.46 -4.41 -2.95
C LEU A 65 -7.38 -3.38 -2.26
N LEU A 66 -7.14 -3.06 -0.99
CA LEU A 66 -8.03 -2.22 -0.20
C LEU A 66 -8.06 -0.75 -0.63
N PRO A 67 -6.94 -0.12 -1.05
CA PRO A 67 -6.98 1.18 -1.71
C PRO A 67 -7.78 1.19 -3.02
N LEU A 68 -7.82 0.07 -3.75
CA LEU A 68 -8.58 -0.04 -5.00
C LEU A 68 -10.07 -0.17 -4.71
N LEU A 69 -10.43 -1.04 -3.77
CA LEU A 69 -11.80 -1.22 -3.31
C LEU A 69 -12.33 0.06 -2.67
N HIS A 70 -11.52 0.78 -1.89
CA HIS A 70 -11.90 2.07 -1.33
C HIS A 70 -12.28 3.07 -2.42
N ARG A 71 -11.50 3.16 -3.51
CA ARG A 71 -11.82 4.01 -4.65
C ARG A 71 -13.07 3.56 -5.40
N ALA A 72 -13.29 2.26 -5.54
CA ALA A 72 -14.50 1.72 -6.16
C ALA A 72 -15.75 2.13 -5.37
N PHE A 73 -15.73 1.92 -4.05
CA PHE A 73 -16.83 2.32 -3.17
C PHE A 73 -17.04 3.83 -3.11
N CYS A 74 -15.99 4.66 -3.22
CA CYS A 74 -16.15 6.12 -3.31
C CYS A 74 -16.93 6.54 -4.56
N LYS A 75 -16.69 5.90 -5.71
CA LYS A 75 -17.40 6.21 -6.96
C LYS A 75 -18.89 5.87 -6.88
N GLU A 76 -19.25 4.86 -6.11
CA GLU A 76 -20.62 4.45 -5.85
C GLU A 76 -21.32 5.36 -4.81
N GLY A 77 -20.66 6.39 -4.30
CA GLY A 77 -21.27 7.41 -3.42
C GLY A 77 -21.34 7.02 -1.94
N SER A 78 -20.52 6.05 -1.50
CA SER A 78 -20.51 5.60 -0.10
C SER A 78 -20.09 6.71 0.87
N SER A 79 -21.03 7.22 1.67
CA SER A 79 -20.75 8.12 2.78
C SER A 79 -20.15 7.39 4.01
N ALA A 80 -20.12 6.06 4.00
CA ALA A 80 -19.66 5.24 5.12
C ALA A 80 -18.14 4.98 5.12
N LEU A 81 -17.42 5.42 4.09
CA LEU A 81 -15.97 5.21 3.99
C LEU A 81 -15.20 6.17 4.89
N SER A 82 -14.16 5.66 5.54
CA SER A 82 -13.25 6.51 6.32
C SER A 82 -12.46 7.45 5.41
N GLU A 83 -12.41 8.73 5.76
CA GLU A 83 -11.60 9.73 5.05
C GLU A 83 -10.13 9.75 5.49
N GLN A 84 -9.72 8.87 6.39
CA GLN A 84 -8.40 8.90 7.03
C GLN A 84 -7.67 7.57 7.05
N ARG A 85 -8.38 6.45 6.85
CA ARG A 85 -7.82 5.11 7.00
C ARG A 85 -8.33 4.15 5.94
N TRP A 86 -7.47 3.20 5.59
CA TRP A 86 -7.86 2.06 4.77
C TRP A 86 -8.72 1.09 5.58
N MET A 87 -9.44 0.23 4.87
CA MET A 87 -10.37 -0.73 5.47
C MET A 87 -9.65 -1.99 5.98
N PHE A 88 -8.53 -1.82 6.69
CA PHE A 88 -7.80 -2.87 7.41
C PHE A 88 -7.03 -2.26 8.60
N GLU A 89 -6.54 -3.11 9.48
CA GLU A 89 -5.74 -2.69 10.63
C GLU A 89 -4.32 -2.30 10.19
N GLN A 90 -4.17 -1.05 9.74
CA GLN A 90 -2.91 -0.49 9.26
C GLN A 90 -1.79 -0.62 10.30
N GLN A 91 -2.07 -0.29 11.57
CA GLN A 91 -1.07 -0.38 12.63
C GLN A 91 -0.59 -1.82 12.85
N ALA A 92 -1.51 -2.79 12.91
CA ALA A 92 -1.16 -4.19 13.10
C ALA A 92 -0.29 -4.74 11.96
N LEU A 93 -0.54 -4.31 10.71
CA LEU A 93 0.31 -4.69 9.59
C LEU A 93 1.72 -4.09 9.71
N GLN A 94 1.85 -2.84 10.15
CA GLN A 94 3.16 -2.23 10.39
C GLN A 94 3.91 -2.94 11.53
N GLU A 95 3.23 -3.28 12.61
CA GLU A 95 3.78 -4.07 13.72
C GLU A 95 4.33 -5.40 13.22
N TYR A 96 3.55 -6.15 12.44
CA TYR A 96 3.98 -7.41 11.86
C TYR A 96 5.25 -7.27 11.01
N ILE A 97 5.28 -6.31 10.08
CA ILE A 97 6.42 -6.13 9.18
C ILE A 97 7.68 -5.70 9.95
N LEU A 98 7.55 -4.72 10.84
CA LEU A 98 8.67 -4.14 11.58
C LEU A 98 9.23 -5.11 12.63
N LEU A 99 8.38 -5.92 13.27
CA LEU A 99 8.81 -6.83 14.34
C LEU A 99 9.15 -8.24 13.86
N CYS A 100 8.49 -8.74 12.80
CA CYS A 100 8.58 -10.14 12.41
C CYS A 100 9.21 -10.39 11.05
N CYS A 101 9.19 -9.42 10.13
CA CYS A 101 9.66 -9.61 8.76
C CYS A 101 11.05 -9.05 8.49
N GLN A 102 11.73 -8.41 9.46
CA GLN A 102 13.08 -7.87 9.26
C GLN A 102 14.16 -8.90 9.55
N ASN A 103 15.15 -9.01 8.66
CA ASN A 103 16.36 -9.77 8.92
C ASN A 103 17.44 -8.84 9.54
N PRO A 104 18.08 -9.22 10.66
CA PRO A 104 19.11 -8.39 11.30
C PRO A 104 20.30 -8.01 10.41
N SER A 105 20.61 -8.82 9.38
CA SER A 105 21.68 -8.54 8.42
C SER A 105 21.19 -7.75 7.19
N GLY A 106 19.97 -7.22 7.22
CA GLY A 106 19.32 -6.50 6.12
C GLY A 106 18.44 -7.38 5.22
N GLY A 107 17.48 -6.74 4.56
CA GLY A 107 16.42 -7.42 3.79
C GLY A 107 15.23 -7.85 4.65
N LEU A 108 14.13 -8.22 4.00
CA LEU A 108 12.94 -8.73 4.65
C LEU A 108 12.66 -10.19 4.27
N VAL A 109 11.88 -10.86 5.12
CA VAL A 109 11.54 -12.28 5.05
C VAL A 109 10.03 -12.47 4.99
N ASP A 110 9.62 -13.68 4.61
CA ASP A 110 8.26 -14.19 4.76
C ASP A 110 7.78 -14.05 6.22
N LYS A 111 8.42 -14.78 7.14
CA LYS A 111 8.09 -14.85 8.57
C LYS A 111 9.33 -15.24 9.38
N PRO A 112 9.31 -15.13 10.72
CA PRO A 112 10.43 -15.55 11.55
C PRO A 112 10.88 -16.99 11.26
N GLY A 113 12.19 -17.19 11.16
CA GLY A 113 12.80 -18.48 10.83
C GLY A 113 12.91 -18.79 9.33
N LYS A 114 12.46 -17.89 8.43
CA LYS A 114 12.69 -18.01 6.98
C LYS A 114 13.91 -17.21 6.52
N ALA A 115 14.45 -17.62 5.37
CA ALA A 115 15.55 -16.90 4.73
C ALA A 115 15.05 -15.59 4.11
N ARG A 116 15.96 -14.61 4.01
CA ARG A 116 15.70 -13.36 3.29
C ARG A 116 15.81 -13.56 1.80
N ASP A 117 15.03 -12.79 1.06
CA ASP A 117 15.14 -12.70 -0.38
C ASP A 117 14.65 -11.32 -0.88
N PHE A 118 14.93 -11.02 -2.15
CA PHE A 118 14.54 -9.75 -2.76
C PHE A 118 13.02 -9.63 -2.97
N TYR A 119 12.32 -10.76 -3.11
CA TYR A 119 10.88 -10.78 -3.33
C TYR A 119 10.13 -10.30 -2.08
N HIS A 120 10.39 -10.89 -0.91
CA HIS A 120 9.83 -10.46 0.36
C HIS A 120 10.32 -9.07 0.74
N THR A 121 11.59 -8.74 0.49
CA THR A 121 12.08 -7.36 0.66
C THR A 121 11.22 -6.36 -0.10
N CYS A 122 10.93 -6.63 -1.38
CA CYS A 122 10.09 -5.75 -2.20
C CYS A 122 8.67 -5.64 -1.64
N TYR A 123 7.99 -6.77 -1.44
CA TYR A 123 6.56 -6.77 -1.13
C TYR A 123 6.22 -6.44 0.33
N CYS A 124 7.10 -6.75 1.28
CA CYS A 124 6.96 -6.26 2.65
C CYS A 124 7.09 -4.73 2.70
N LEU A 125 8.07 -4.15 2.01
CA LEU A 125 8.21 -2.68 1.96
C LEU A 125 7.07 -2.01 1.19
N SER A 126 6.58 -2.63 0.11
CA SER A 126 5.36 -2.19 -0.57
C SER A 126 4.16 -2.14 0.36
N GLY A 127 3.92 -3.22 1.10
CA GLY A 127 2.81 -3.32 2.05
C GLY A 127 2.94 -2.33 3.20
N LEU A 128 4.17 -2.14 3.71
CA LEU A 128 4.47 -1.15 4.74
C LEU A 128 4.14 0.27 4.27
N SER A 129 4.54 0.64 3.04
CA SER A 129 4.17 1.92 2.44
C SER A 129 2.64 2.08 2.33
N ILE A 130 1.92 1.04 1.89
CA ILE A 130 0.45 1.10 1.82
C ILE A 130 -0.19 1.30 3.20
N ALA A 131 0.33 0.62 4.23
CA ALA A 131 -0.15 0.76 5.60
C ALA A 131 0.19 2.11 6.23
N GLN A 132 1.23 2.79 5.75
CA GLN A 132 1.62 4.12 6.21
C GLN A 132 0.80 5.23 5.55
N HIS A 133 0.42 5.05 4.29
CA HIS A 133 -0.09 6.12 3.44
C HIS A 133 -1.55 5.92 3.04
N PHE A 134 -2.46 6.63 3.70
CA PHE A 134 -3.83 6.78 3.24
C PHE A 134 -3.95 7.98 2.30
N GLY A 135 -4.73 7.88 1.23
CA GLY A 135 -5.11 9.08 0.49
C GLY A 135 -6.24 8.86 -0.50
N ASN A 136 -7.21 9.77 -0.47
CA ASN A 136 -8.31 9.86 -1.41
C ASN A 136 -8.08 11.06 -2.36
N LEU A 137 -9.13 11.52 -3.05
CA LEU A 137 -9.05 12.66 -3.99
C LEU A 137 -8.81 14.01 -3.30
N LEU A 138 -9.14 14.15 -2.02
CA LEU A 138 -9.20 15.42 -1.29
C LEU A 138 -8.22 15.50 -0.13
N SER A 139 -7.85 14.37 0.47
CA SER A 139 -7.04 14.29 1.68
C SER A 139 -5.95 13.22 1.58
N HIS A 140 -4.87 13.46 2.32
CA HIS A 140 -3.77 12.54 2.51
C HIS A 140 -3.46 12.45 4.01
N HIS A 141 -3.39 11.23 4.52
CA HIS A 141 -3.13 10.96 5.93
C HIS A 141 -2.04 9.91 6.06
N GLU A 142 -1.13 10.14 7.01
CA GLU A 142 -0.02 9.24 7.28
C GLU A 142 -0.14 8.67 8.69
N LEU A 143 0.15 7.39 8.81
CA LEU A 143 0.25 6.67 10.08
C LEU A 143 1.62 6.02 10.12
N ILE A 144 2.62 6.64 10.75
CA ILE A 144 3.97 6.09 10.84
C ILE A 144 4.16 5.47 12.22
N LEU A 145 4.36 4.15 12.27
CA LEU A 145 4.63 3.47 13.52
C LEU A 145 6.13 3.51 13.87
N GLY A 146 6.44 3.90 15.11
CA GLY A 146 7.80 3.95 15.62
C GLY A 146 8.50 5.28 15.34
N LYS A 147 9.75 5.24 14.87
CA LYS A 147 10.53 6.44 14.55
C LYS A 147 10.17 6.97 13.16
N GLU A 148 10.39 8.26 12.94
CA GLU A 148 10.20 8.89 11.61
C GLU A 148 11.04 8.24 10.51
N ASP A 149 12.19 7.66 10.85
CA ASP A 149 13.05 6.93 9.90
C ASP A 149 12.37 5.70 9.29
N ASN A 150 11.27 5.20 9.88
CA ASN A 150 10.47 4.12 9.32
C ASN A 150 9.60 4.56 8.14
N ARG A 151 9.45 5.87 7.91
CA ARG A 151 8.61 6.44 6.86
C ARG A 151 9.15 6.06 5.49
N LEU A 152 8.35 5.32 4.73
CA LEU A 152 8.65 4.98 3.34
C LEU A 152 8.02 5.99 2.38
N VAL A 153 8.56 6.05 1.16
CA VAL A 153 7.93 6.80 0.07
C VAL A 153 6.59 6.17 -0.29
N ARG A 154 5.58 7.00 -0.56
CA ARG A 154 4.24 6.55 -0.97
C ARG A 154 4.28 5.77 -2.29
N ARG A 155 3.70 4.57 -2.28
CA ARG A 155 3.49 3.72 -3.46
C ARG A 155 2.02 3.63 -3.83
N LEU A 156 1.72 3.53 -5.13
CA LEU A 156 0.37 3.29 -5.62
C LEU A 156 0.04 1.79 -5.53
N GLY A 157 -1.07 1.46 -4.87
CA GLY A 157 -1.51 0.07 -4.70
C GLY A 157 -1.68 -0.70 -6.02
N SER A 158 -2.17 -0.05 -7.08
CA SER A 158 -2.40 -0.68 -8.39
C SER A 158 -1.13 -1.02 -9.18
N PHE A 159 -0.06 -0.21 -9.04
CA PHE A 159 1.13 -0.33 -9.87
C PHE A 159 2.37 -0.76 -9.10
N ASN A 160 2.29 -0.77 -7.77
CA ASN A 160 3.45 -0.96 -6.89
C ASN A 160 4.63 -0.02 -7.22
N MET A 161 4.34 1.17 -7.75
CA MET A 161 5.33 2.19 -8.11
C MET A 161 5.12 3.45 -7.26
N CYS A 162 6.17 4.24 -7.08
CA CYS A 162 6.01 5.57 -6.48
C CYS A 162 5.12 6.44 -7.37
N VAL A 163 4.28 7.27 -6.74
CA VAL A 163 3.34 8.17 -7.44
C VAL A 163 4.07 9.06 -8.43
N GLU A 164 5.20 9.65 -8.03
CA GLU A 164 6.04 10.53 -8.86
C GLU A 164 6.51 9.88 -10.16
N PHE A 165 6.96 8.61 -10.10
CA PHE A 165 7.41 7.89 -11.29
C PHE A 165 6.25 7.54 -12.23
N LEU A 166 5.07 7.21 -11.70
CA LEU A 166 3.90 6.95 -12.54
C LEU A 166 3.41 8.22 -13.24
N VAL A 167 3.25 9.33 -12.51
CA VAL A 167 2.80 10.61 -13.08
C VAL A 167 3.75 11.06 -14.17
N THR A 168 5.05 10.97 -13.91
CA THR A 168 6.09 11.29 -14.89
C THR A 168 5.97 10.40 -16.14
N SER A 169 5.79 9.09 -15.96
CA SER A 169 5.66 8.14 -17.08
C SER A 169 4.39 8.39 -17.91
N ILE A 170 3.26 8.69 -17.26
CA ILE A 170 1.98 9.00 -17.93
C ILE A 170 2.09 10.33 -18.70
N ILE A 171 2.64 11.38 -18.09
CA ILE A 171 2.79 12.69 -18.74
C ILE A 171 3.67 12.57 -19.98
N VAL A 172 4.76 11.82 -19.91
CA VAL A 172 5.61 11.61 -21.09
C VAL A 172 4.86 10.84 -22.18
N GLN A 173 4.12 9.79 -21.82
CA GLN A 173 3.44 8.94 -22.79
C GLN A 173 2.25 9.65 -23.48
N LEU A 174 1.50 10.48 -22.73
CA LEU A 174 0.34 11.21 -23.26
C LEU A 174 0.71 12.51 -23.97
N CYS A 175 1.87 13.09 -23.64
CA CYS A 175 2.38 14.33 -24.25
C CYS A 175 3.78 14.13 -24.87
N PRO A 176 3.96 13.18 -25.82
CA PRO A 176 5.27 12.89 -26.41
C PRO A 176 5.84 14.09 -27.20
N SER A 177 4.97 15.00 -27.64
CA SER A 177 5.33 16.25 -28.33
C SER A 177 5.84 17.35 -27.38
N VAL A 178 5.68 17.17 -26.06
CA VAL A 178 5.98 18.17 -25.02
C VAL A 178 7.16 17.76 -24.14
N TYR A 179 7.35 16.45 -23.92
CA TYR A 179 8.41 15.93 -23.06
C TYR A 179 9.26 14.87 -23.78
N ARG A 180 10.60 14.96 -23.67
CA ARG A 180 11.54 13.96 -24.20
C ARG A 180 12.20 13.24 -23.05
N ILE A 181 12.13 11.91 -23.04
CA ILE A 181 12.95 11.10 -22.13
C ILE A 181 14.30 10.82 -22.77
N LYS A 182 15.37 10.99 -21.99
CA LYS A 182 16.64 10.30 -22.23
C LYS A 182 16.98 9.47 -21.00
N THR A 183 17.48 8.27 -21.23
CA THR A 183 18.04 7.44 -20.16
C THR A 183 19.56 7.56 -20.20
N SER A 184 20.18 7.58 -19.02
CA SER A 184 21.63 7.43 -18.88
C SER A 184 21.91 6.38 -17.82
N THR A 185 22.87 5.51 -18.09
CA THR A 185 23.37 4.52 -17.13
C THR A 185 24.77 4.91 -16.67
N SER A 186 24.96 4.97 -15.35
CA SER A 186 26.27 5.17 -14.71
C SER A 186 26.31 4.37 -13.41
N ASN A 187 27.40 3.64 -13.16
CA ASN A 187 27.59 2.83 -11.95
C ASN A 187 26.37 1.95 -11.59
N SER A 188 25.81 1.25 -12.58
CA SER A 188 24.64 0.36 -12.41
C SER A 188 23.36 1.06 -11.93
N LYS A 189 23.32 2.40 -11.95
CA LYS A 189 22.11 3.19 -11.72
C LYS A 189 21.56 3.67 -13.05
N LEU A 190 20.28 3.37 -13.30
CA LEU A 190 19.51 3.96 -14.39
C LEU A 190 18.99 5.32 -13.93
N THR A 191 19.37 6.39 -14.64
CA THR A 191 18.83 7.73 -14.44
C THR A 191 17.92 8.08 -15.61
N ILE A 192 16.69 8.45 -15.32
CA ILE A 192 15.69 8.90 -16.31
C ILE A 192 15.68 10.43 -16.28
N HIS A 193 16.06 11.05 -17.40
CA HIS A 193 16.03 12.49 -17.57
C HIS A 193 14.81 12.87 -18.40
N VAL A 194 13.96 13.74 -17.85
CA VAL A 194 12.75 14.24 -18.51
C VAL A 194 13.00 15.69 -18.93
N PHE A 195 13.03 15.94 -20.23
CA PHE A 195 13.26 17.27 -20.80
C PHE A 195 11.95 17.87 -21.30
N LEU A 196 11.65 19.10 -20.92
CA LEU A 196 10.58 19.88 -21.54
C LEU A 196 11.02 20.33 -22.95
N ILE A 197 10.33 19.90 -23.99
CA ILE A 197 10.65 20.19 -25.41
C ILE A 197 10.05 21.53 -25.85
N LYS A 198 8.93 21.98 -25.27
CA LYS A 198 8.29 23.27 -25.58
C LYS A 198 7.80 23.99 -24.32
N LYS A 199 8.10 25.30 -24.20
CA LYS A 199 7.43 26.17 -23.22
C LYS A 199 5.97 26.34 -23.63
N PHE A 200 5.03 25.82 -22.85
CA PHE A 200 3.61 26.15 -23.01
C PHE A 200 3.35 27.54 -22.42
N LYS A 201 2.80 28.46 -23.22
CA LYS A 201 1.93 29.53 -22.71
C LYS A 201 0.54 28.91 -22.60
N CYS A 202 0.12 28.52 -21.40
CA CYS A 202 -1.25 28.11 -21.14
C CYS A 202 -2.04 29.38 -20.75
N SER A 203 -2.94 29.83 -21.61
CA SER A 203 -3.99 30.77 -21.21
C SER A 203 -5.21 29.95 -20.82
N VAL A 204 -5.48 29.88 -19.53
CA VAL A 204 -6.75 29.36 -19.00
C VAL A 204 -7.74 30.53 -19.04
N GLN A 205 -8.77 30.45 -19.87
CA GLN A 205 -9.94 31.30 -19.74
C GLN A 205 -10.91 30.61 -18.78
N PHE A 206 -11.35 31.37 -17.77
CA PHE A 206 -12.38 30.98 -16.80
C PHE A 206 -13.76 30.93 -17.46
#